data_AF-A0A3Q3BAD1-F1
#
_entry.id   AF-A0A3Q3BAD1-F1
#
_cell.length_a   1.000
_cell.length_b   1.000
_cell.length_c   1.000
_cell.angle_alpha   90.00
_cell.angle_beta   90.00
_cell.angle_gamma   90.00
#
_symmetry.space_group_name_H-M   'P 1'
#
loop_
_entity.id
_entity.type
_entity.pdbx_description
1 polymer ?
#
loop_
_entity_poly.entity_id
_entity_poly.type
_entity_poly.pdbx_seq_one_letter_code
_entity_poly.pdbx_strand_id
1 'polypeptide(L)'
;MAACAKALNRLNLSLRLCRNLLFQNERFLSTTVCLRGDGKPPDFVPPSKPVIIDKTQTAESLRKFLSPEFIPPRQRTNPFKFYMERKDMIRRRKVFNIPEFYVGSILAVTVSDPNASGKTSRFVGICIQRGGKGLGATFILRNIINGQGVEICYELYNPRVQNIEVLKLEKRLDDNLMYLRDALPEFSTVDPEMKPVPFSPSEEVPVNKRKVLMRPRPWSKHWELPKFKIQGIQFSHCMTPKQIEFVQKKYGEPWREYDMLKEYDTSKLEEEILEEVQQEMSK
;
A
#
# COMPACT_ATOMS: atom_id res chain seq x y z
N MET A 1 -78.91 -43.08 54.92
CA MET A 1 -79.39 -42.79 53.56
C MET A 1 -78.19 -42.80 52.61
N ALA A 2 -78.37 -43.44 51.45
CA ALA A 2 -77.50 -43.64 50.27
C ALA A 2 -76.64 -42.43 49.83
N ALA A 3 -75.67 -42.47 48.91
CA ALA A 3 -74.80 -43.44 48.21
C ALA A 3 -73.98 -42.62 47.16
N CYS A 4 -72.85 -43.16 46.66
CA CYS A 4 -72.25 -42.89 45.32
C CYS A 4 -71.74 -41.45 44.98
N ALA A 5 -70.82 -41.17 44.05
CA ALA A 5 -69.94 -41.90 43.13
C ALA A 5 -68.89 -40.90 42.54
N LYS A 6 -67.91 -41.44 41.79
CA LYS A 6 -66.80 -40.81 41.03
C LYS A 6 -67.23 -39.80 39.93
N ALA A 7 -66.36 -38.83 39.57
CA ALA A 7 -65.72 -38.68 38.23
C ALA A 7 -65.15 -37.26 37.89
N LEU A 8 -63.90 -37.26 37.41
CA LEU A 8 -63.22 -36.48 36.34
C LEU A 8 -63.73 -35.12 35.77
N ASN A 9 -62.76 -34.20 35.59
CA ASN A 9 -62.34 -33.47 34.35
C ASN A 9 -62.35 -31.92 34.32
N ARG A 10 -61.35 -31.41 33.54
CA ARG A 10 -61.14 -30.08 32.89
C ARG A 10 -60.35 -29.01 33.67
N LEU A 11 -59.13 -28.65 33.24
CA LEU A 11 -58.74 -27.72 32.14
C LEU A 11 -59.07 -26.24 32.44
N ASN A 12 -58.02 -25.41 32.60
CA ASN A 12 -57.87 -23.97 32.26
C ASN A 12 -56.49 -23.54 32.84
N LEU A 13 -55.40 -23.25 32.11
CA LEU A 13 -55.12 -22.20 31.11
C LEU A 13 -55.45 -20.76 31.56
N SER A 14 -54.41 -20.05 32.02
CA SER A 14 -54.12 -18.62 31.75
C SER A 14 -52.92 -18.18 32.62
N LEU A 15 -51.75 -17.90 32.04
CA LEU A 15 -51.28 -16.67 31.39
C LEU A 15 -50.67 -15.65 32.36
N ARG A 16 -49.37 -15.37 32.10
CA ARG A 16 -48.72 -14.04 32.18
C ARG A 16 -48.38 -13.55 33.60
N LEU A 17 -47.25 -12.89 33.86
CA LEU A 17 -46.33 -12.15 33.01
C LEU A 17 -44.98 -11.96 33.71
N CYS A 18 -43.95 -11.85 32.88
CA CYS A 18 -42.54 -11.64 33.12
C CYS A 18 -42.17 -10.55 34.15
N ARG A 19 -41.09 -10.78 34.92
CA ARG A 19 -40.00 -9.80 35.09
C ARG A 19 -38.77 -10.42 35.76
N ASN A 20 -37.60 -10.03 35.25
CA ASN A 20 -36.24 -10.21 35.76
C ASN A 20 -35.44 -11.40 35.21
N LEU A 21 -35.12 -11.33 33.91
CA LEU A 21 -33.92 -11.95 33.36
C LEU A 21 -32.78 -10.92 33.42
N LEU A 22 -31.84 -11.12 34.34
CA LEU A 22 -30.51 -10.51 34.29
C LEU A 22 -29.47 -11.63 34.46
N PHE A 23 -28.76 -11.87 33.36
CA PHE A 23 -27.43 -12.47 33.23
C PHE A 23 -27.10 -13.71 34.07
N GLN A 24 -27.41 -14.90 33.52
CA GLN A 24 -26.61 -16.07 33.81
C GLN A 24 -25.35 -16.05 32.92
N ASN A 25 -24.20 -16.00 33.59
CA ASN A 25 -22.91 -16.39 33.01
C ASN A 25 -22.97 -17.87 32.65
N GLU A 26 -23.34 -18.15 31.41
CA GLU A 26 -23.21 -19.48 30.82
C GLU A 26 -21.72 -19.76 30.55
N ARG A 27 -21.04 -20.30 31.57
CA ARG A 27 -19.84 -21.10 31.38
C ARG A 27 -20.24 -22.37 30.65
N PHE A 28 -20.29 -22.33 29.32
CA PHE A 28 -20.55 -23.52 28.54
C PHE A 28 -19.35 -24.48 28.60
N LEU A 29 -19.66 -25.61 29.23
CA LEU A 29 -18.98 -26.89 29.29
C LEU A 29 -18.30 -27.27 27.97
N SER A 30 -17.01 -27.60 28.04
CA SER A 30 -16.29 -28.30 26.98
C SER A 30 -16.74 -29.76 26.97
N THR A 31 -17.55 -30.14 25.98
CA THR A 31 -17.85 -31.54 25.67
C THR A 31 -16.78 -32.08 24.72
N THR A 32 -15.69 -32.60 25.27
CA THR A 32 -14.75 -33.42 24.49
C THR A 32 -15.42 -34.75 24.15
N VAL A 33 -15.79 -34.92 22.87
CA VAL A 33 -16.10 -36.22 22.28
C VAL A 33 -14.81 -37.04 22.29
N CYS A 34 -14.71 -38.03 23.18
CA CYS A 34 -13.60 -38.98 23.24
C CYS A 34 -13.62 -39.89 22.01
N LEU A 35 -12.92 -39.49 20.95
CA LEU A 35 -12.50 -40.40 19.89
C LEU A 35 -11.44 -41.35 20.46
N ARG A 36 -11.70 -42.66 20.36
CA ARG A 36 -10.67 -43.69 20.57
C ARG A 36 -9.61 -43.54 19.48
N GLY A 37 -8.47 -42.98 19.83
CA GLY A 37 -7.26 -42.95 19.01
C GLY A 37 -6.06 -43.30 19.89
N ASP A 38 -5.09 -44.01 19.33
CA ASP A 38 -3.83 -44.40 19.98
C ASP A 38 -3.27 -43.25 20.83
N GLY A 39 -2.86 -43.55 22.06
CA GLY A 39 -2.62 -42.61 23.17
C GLY A 39 -1.48 -41.60 23.00
N LYS A 40 -1.41 -40.92 21.85
CA LYS A 40 -0.61 -39.73 21.61
C LYS A 40 -1.52 -38.50 21.77
N PRO A 41 -1.09 -37.47 22.50
CA PRO A 41 -1.81 -36.20 22.52
C PRO A 41 -1.88 -35.66 21.08
N PRO A 42 -2.99 -35.02 20.68
CA PRO A 42 -3.09 -34.40 19.36
C PRO A 42 -1.97 -33.37 19.19
N ASP A 43 -1.30 -33.40 18.05
CA ASP A 43 -0.27 -32.42 17.72
C ASP A 43 -0.86 -31.00 17.75
N PHE A 44 -0.11 -30.05 18.31
CA PHE A 44 -0.53 -28.65 18.36
C PHE A 44 -0.75 -28.13 16.94
N VAL A 45 -1.99 -27.80 16.60
CA VAL A 45 -2.33 -27.12 15.35
C VAL A 45 -2.22 -25.62 15.59
N PRO A 46 -1.30 -24.90 14.92
CA PRO A 46 -1.19 -23.46 15.09
C PRO A 46 -2.50 -22.77 14.67
N PRO A 47 -2.98 -21.78 15.44
CA PRO A 47 -4.20 -21.08 15.10
C PRO A 47 -4.04 -20.33 13.78
N SER A 48 -5.10 -20.27 12.98
CA SER A 48 -5.15 -19.40 11.81
C SER A 48 -5.06 -17.93 12.26
N LYS A 49 -4.46 -17.08 11.41
CA LYS A 49 -4.35 -15.65 11.69
C LYS A 49 -5.77 -15.06 11.82
N PRO A 50 -6.09 -14.32 12.88
CA PRO A 50 -7.41 -13.72 13.03
C PRO A 50 -7.65 -12.69 11.93
N VAL A 51 -8.81 -12.80 11.27
CA VAL A 51 -9.29 -11.79 10.32
C VAL A 51 -10.16 -10.82 11.09
N ILE A 52 -9.60 -9.64 11.39
CA ILE A 52 -10.30 -8.57 12.12
C ILE A 52 -11.07 -7.74 11.09
N ILE A 53 -12.41 -7.79 11.15
CA ILE A 53 -13.30 -6.98 10.31
C ILE A 53 -14.15 -6.13 11.24
N ASP A 54 -13.91 -4.82 11.21
CA ASP A 54 -14.73 -3.85 11.93
C ASP A 54 -16.04 -3.64 11.17
N LYS A 55 -17.08 -4.40 11.54
CA LYS A 55 -18.42 -4.32 10.93
C LYS A 55 -19.14 -2.98 11.18
N THR A 56 -18.58 -2.12 12.03
CA THR A 56 -19.06 -0.76 12.29
C THR A 56 -18.69 0.20 11.17
N GLN A 57 -17.65 -0.10 10.38
CA GLN A 57 -17.30 0.66 9.19
C GLN A 57 -18.22 0.21 8.04
N THR A 58 -18.95 1.13 7.42
CA THR A 58 -19.77 0.82 6.24
C THR A 58 -18.89 0.29 5.11
N ALA A 59 -19.39 -0.68 4.34
CA ALA A 59 -18.69 -1.32 3.20
C ALA A 59 -18.32 -0.35 2.05
N GLU A 60 -18.65 0.93 2.19
CA GLU A 60 -18.52 2.00 1.20
C GLU A 60 -17.10 2.57 1.05
N SER A 61 -16.14 2.17 1.88
CA SER A 61 -14.82 2.79 1.94
C SER A 61 -13.67 2.02 1.29
N LEU A 62 -13.93 1.02 0.42
CA LEU A 62 -12.84 0.39 -0.32
C LEU A 62 -12.18 1.41 -1.26
N ARG A 63 -10.97 1.82 -0.89
CA ARG A 63 -10.12 2.76 -1.64
C ARG A 63 -9.91 2.23 -3.06
N LYS A 64 -10.38 3.00 -4.06
CA LYS A 64 -10.02 2.76 -5.47
C LYS A 64 -8.57 3.18 -5.68
N PHE A 65 -7.72 2.27 -6.14
CA PHE A 65 -6.33 2.55 -6.48
C PHE A 65 -6.08 2.25 -7.96
N LEU A 66 -5.68 3.27 -8.72
CA LEU A 66 -5.14 3.13 -10.06
C LEU A 66 -3.64 3.41 -10.05
N SER A 67 -2.86 2.51 -10.64
CA SER A 67 -1.41 2.67 -10.68
C SER A 67 -1.01 3.72 -11.74
N PRO A 68 -0.05 4.62 -11.45
CA PRO A 68 0.22 5.81 -12.27
C PRO A 68 0.72 5.52 -13.70
N GLU A 69 1.21 4.33 -13.98
CA GLU A 69 1.68 3.94 -15.31
C GLU A 69 0.55 3.63 -16.31
N PHE A 70 -0.67 3.38 -15.82
CA PHE A 70 -1.84 3.20 -16.69
C PHE A 70 -2.29 4.52 -17.32
N ILE A 71 -2.07 5.65 -16.64
CA ILE A 71 -2.47 6.97 -17.11
C ILE A 71 -1.50 7.41 -18.22
N PRO A 72 -1.96 7.52 -19.48
CA PRO A 72 -1.09 7.92 -20.59
C PRO A 72 -0.59 9.36 -20.42
N PRO A 73 0.57 9.73 -20.99
CA PRO A 73 0.99 11.12 -21.03
C PRO A 73 0.13 11.92 -22.01
N ARG A 74 0.04 13.24 -21.81
CA ARG A 74 -0.59 14.17 -22.76
C ARG A 74 0.19 14.16 -24.08
N GLN A 75 -0.31 13.43 -25.07
CA GLN A 75 0.28 13.30 -26.42
C GLN A 75 -0.79 13.03 -27.49
N ARG A 76 -0.40 13.09 -28.78
CA ARG A 76 -1.29 12.90 -29.94
C ARG A 76 -1.29 11.46 -30.50
N THR A 77 -0.82 10.49 -29.72
CA THR A 77 -0.76 9.09 -30.13
C THR A 77 -2.16 8.48 -30.20
N ASN A 78 -2.39 7.57 -31.15
CA ASN A 78 -3.68 6.89 -31.29
C ASN A 78 -4.05 6.14 -29.98
N PRO A 79 -5.24 6.36 -29.41
CA PRO A 79 -5.72 5.68 -28.20
C PRO A 79 -5.64 4.15 -28.27
N PHE A 80 -5.77 3.56 -29.46
CA PHE A 80 -5.67 2.12 -29.67
C PHE A 80 -4.32 1.55 -29.20
N LYS A 81 -3.22 2.30 -29.31
CA LYS A 81 -1.91 1.90 -28.79
C LYS A 81 -1.96 1.65 -27.29
N PHE A 82 -2.58 2.56 -26.54
CA PHE A 82 -2.67 2.47 -25.08
C PHE A 82 -3.64 1.37 -24.65
N TYR A 83 -4.72 1.15 -25.40
CA TYR A 83 -5.61 0.02 -25.18
C TYR A 83 -4.87 -1.32 -25.30
N MET A 84 -4.13 -1.53 -26.39
CA MET A 84 -3.34 -2.76 -26.59
C MET A 84 -2.27 -2.94 -25.50
N GLU A 85 -1.57 -1.86 -25.14
CA GLU A 85 -0.55 -1.89 -24.08
C GLU A 85 -1.15 -2.22 -22.71
N ARG A 86 -2.30 -1.62 -22.36
CA ARG A 86 -3.01 -1.91 -21.10
C ARG A 86 -3.48 -3.36 -21.04
N LYS A 87 -3.99 -3.90 -22.15
CA LYS A 87 -4.37 -5.32 -22.25
C LYS A 87 -3.20 -6.25 -21.94
N ASP A 88 -2.02 -5.96 -22.47
CA ASP A 88 -0.81 -6.75 -22.18
C ASP A 88 -0.32 -6.58 -20.73
N MET A 89 -0.38 -5.36 -20.19
CA MET A 89 -0.08 -5.09 -18.78
C MET A 89 -0.99 -5.88 -17.83
N ILE A 90 -2.30 -5.92 -18.13
CA ILE A 90 -3.29 -6.66 -17.34
C ILE A 90 -3.02 -8.16 -17.43
N ARG A 91 -2.73 -8.68 -18.63
CA ARG A 91 -2.34 -10.10 -18.80
C ARG A 91 -1.12 -10.45 -17.94
N ARG A 92 -0.11 -9.57 -17.88
CA ARG A 92 1.06 -9.77 -17.01
C ARG A 92 0.68 -9.75 -15.52
N ARG A 93 -0.20 -8.83 -15.11
CA ARG A 93 -0.68 -8.72 -13.71
C ARG A 93 -1.51 -9.92 -13.23
N LYS A 94 -2.20 -10.62 -14.13
CA LYS A 94 -2.88 -11.89 -13.81
C LYS A 94 -1.91 -12.98 -13.39
N VAL A 95 -0.74 -13.02 -14.02
CA VAL A 95 0.32 -14.00 -13.68
C VAL A 95 1.16 -13.53 -12.49
N PHE A 96 1.34 -12.22 -12.35
CA PHE A 96 2.23 -11.63 -11.35
C PHE A 96 1.55 -10.48 -10.61
N ASN A 97 1.33 -10.70 -9.31
CA ASN A 97 0.69 -9.71 -8.46
C ASN A 97 1.62 -8.51 -8.23
N ILE A 98 1.21 -7.34 -8.71
CA ILE A 98 1.90 -6.07 -8.47
C ILE A 98 1.13 -5.34 -7.36
N PRO A 99 1.71 -5.18 -6.16
CA PRO A 99 1.04 -4.51 -5.05
C PRO A 99 0.93 -3.00 -5.25
N GLU A 100 0.04 -2.36 -4.49
CA GLU A 100 -0.01 -0.91 -4.35
C GLU A 100 1.23 -0.41 -3.58
N PHE A 101 1.93 0.58 -4.13
CA PHE A 101 3.00 1.27 -3.43
C PHE A 101 3.19 2.69 -3.96
N TYR A 102 3.80 3.54 -3.14
CA TYR A 102 4.05 4.94 -3.48
C TYR A 102 5.53 5.28 -3.37
N VAL A 103 5.89 6.47 -3.83
CA VAL A 103 7.21 7.02 -3.55
C VAL A 103 7.33 7.27 -2.05
N GLY A 104 8.41 6.76 -1.46
CA GLY A 104 8.62 6.70 -0.02
C GLY A 104 8.33 5.36 0.63
N SER A 105 7.60 4.47 -0.03
CA SER A 105 7.35 3.11 0.48
C SER A 105 8.64 2.26 0.45
N ILE A 106 8.76 1.32 1.39
CA ILE A 106 9.87 0.38 1.47
C ILE A 106 9.47 -0.92 0.80
N LEU A 107 10.24 -1.35 -0.19
CA LEU A 107 9.97 -2.55 -0.99
C LEU A 107 11.12 -3.54 -0.87
N ALA A 108 10.78 -4.83 -0.94
CA ALA A 108 11.70 -5.92 -1.20
C ALA A 108 11.38 -6.50 -2.58
N VAL A 109 12.35 -6.48 -3.49
CA VAL A 109 12.20 -7.01 -4.84
C VAL A 109 13.11 -8.21 -5.01
N THR A 110 12.53 -9.33 -5.44
CA THR A 110 13.26 -10.55 -5.77
C THR A 110 13.28 -10.72 -7.29
N VAL A 111 14.48 -10.81 -7.85
CA VAL A 111 14.71 -10.94 -9.30
C VAL A 111 15.50 -12.22 -9.58
N SER A 112 15.18 -12.88 -10.69
CA SER A 112 15.97 -13.97 -11.25
C SER A 112 17.24 -13.42 -11.90
N ASP A 113 18.40 -13.75 -11.33
CA ASP A 113 19.70 -13.37 -11.86
C ASP A 113 20.55 -14.63 -12.07
N PRO A 114 20.89 -14.99 -13.32
CA PRO A 114 21.66 -16.20 -13.61
C PRO A 114 23.07 -16.21 -12.99
N ASN A 115 23.63 -15.03 -12.67
CA ASN A 115 24.99 -14.92 -12.13
C ASN A 115 25.02 -14.92 -10.59
N ALA A 116 23.86 -14.81 -9.93
CA ALA A 116 23.78 -14.89 -8.47
C ALA A 116 23.90 -16.34 -7.99
N SER A 117 24.50 -16.55 -6.81
CA SER A 117 24.74 -17.88 -6.24
C SER A 117 23.47 -18.74 -6.12
N GLY A 118 22.34 -18.13 -5.80
CA GLY A 118 21.02 -18.77 -5.71
C GLY A 118 20.13 -18.60 -6.94
N LYS A 119 20.68 -18.14 -8.08
CA LYS A 119 19.94 -17.69 -9.28
C LYS A 119 18.88 -16.60 -9.05
N THR A 120 18.81 -16.10 -7.82
CA THR A 120 17.85 -15.11 -7.36
C THR A 120 18.59 -14.08 -6.52
N SER A 121 18.19 -12.82 -6.67
CA SER A 121 18.75 -11.69 -5.95
C SER A 121 17.61 -10.91 -5.32
N ARG A 122 17.69 -10.69 -4.01
CA ARG A 122 16.73 -9.91 -3.23
C ARG A 122 17.36 -8.58 -2.84
N PHE A 123 16.69 -7.48 -3.17
CA PHE A 123 17.11 -6.15 -2.78
C PHE A 123 15.99 -5.44 -2.03
N VAL A 124 16.34 -4.83 -0.90
CA VAL A 124 15.42 -4.03 -0.08
C VAL A 124 15.84 -2.59 -0.13
N GLY A 125 14.89 -1.68 -0.31
CA GLY A 125 15.16 -0.25 -0.31
C GLY A 125 13.90 0.61 -0.33
N ILE A 126 14.10 1.91 -0.17
CA ILE A 126 13.05 2.91 -0.32
C ILE A 126 12.83 3.23 -1.80
N CYS A 127 11.57 3.28 -2.24
CA CYS A 127 11.23 3.72 -3.58
C CYS A 127 11.40 5.24 -3.69
N ILE A 128 12.40 5.70 -4.44
CA ILE A 128 12.71 7.14 -4.56
C ILE A 128 11.98 7.82 -5.72
N GLN A 129 11.67 7.07 -6.77
CA GLN A 129 10.99 7.58 -7.95
C GLN A 129 10.23 6.44 -8.61
N ARG A 130 9.04 6.76 -9.10
CA ARG A 130 8.31 5.96 -10.11
C ARG A 130 8.32 6.73 -11.41
N GLY A 131 8.67 6.06 -12.50
CA GLY A 131 8.83 6.66 -13.82
C GLY A 131 8.30 5.74 -14.91
N GLY A 132 8.37 6.22 -16.15
CA GLY A 132 7.83 5.50 -17.29
C GLY A 132 6.30 5.41 -17.29
N LYS A 133 5.76 4.92 -18.42
CA LYS A 133 4.34 4.73 -18.68
C LYS A 133 4.15 3.42 -19.44
N GLY A 134 2.99 2.79 -19.31
CA GLY A 134 2.72 1.54 -20.01
C GLY A 134 3.61 0.38 -19.54
N LEU A 135 4.06 -0.46 -20.48
CA LEU A 135 4.93 -1.61 -20.19
C LEU A 135 6.33 -1.20 -19.71
N GLY A 136 6.81 -0.03 -20.11
CA GLY A 136 8.12 0.53 -19.72
C GLY A 136 8.13 1.23 -18.37
N ALA A 137 7.14 0.95 -17.50
CA ALA A 137 7.06 1.55 -16.18
C ALA A 137 8.19 1.05 -15.28
N THR A 138 8.89 1.99 -14.64
CA THR A 138 10.07 1.73 -13.82
C THR A 138 9.94 2.35 -12.44
N PHE A 139 10.70 1.83 -11.49
CA PHE A 139 10.85 2.42 -10.17
C PHE A 139 12.28 2.20 -9.68
N ILE A 140 12.78 3.16 -8.91
CA ILE A 140 14.15 3.11 -8.40
C ILE A 140 14.10 2.86 -6.91
N LEU A 141 14.78 1.79 -6.48
CA LEU A 141 15.01 1.51 -5.07
C LEU A 141 16.39 2.01 -4.67
N ARG A 142 16.44 2.67 -3.52
CA ARG A 142 17.69 3.14 -2.89
C ARG A 142 17.87 2.48 -1.53
N ASN A 143 19.08 2.03 -1.25
CA ASN A 143 19.48 1.62 0.10
C ASN A 143 20.97 1.93 0.31
N ILE A 144 21.39 2.03 1.57
CA ILE A 144 22.80 2.12 1.95
C ILE A 144 23.20 0.79 2.59
N ILE A 145 24.05 0.04 1.90
CA ILE A 145 24.53 -1.26 2.33
C ILE A 145 26.01 -1.12 2.62
N ASN A 146 26.43 -1.47 3.85
CA ASN A 146 27.84 -1.37 4.27
C ASN A 146 28.46 0.01 4.03
N GLY A 147 27.70 1.09 4.26
CA GLY A 147 28.14 2.47 4.04
C GLY A 147 28.14 2.94 2.59
N GLN A 148 27.85 2.07 1.63
CA GLN A 148 27.78 2.39 0.21
C GLN A 148 26.32 2.58 -0.25
N GLY A 149 26.04 3.70 -0.92
CA GLY A 149 24.74 3.93 -1.53
C GLY A 149 24.57 3.09 -2.80
N VAL A 150 23.54 2.24 -2.82
CA VAL A 150 23.18 1.40 -3.95
C VAL A 150 21.80 1.81 -4.44
N GLU A 151 21.67 1.97 -5.76
CA GLU A 151 20.40 2.23 -6.43
C GLU A 151 20.19 1.21 -7.54
N ILE A 152 19.00 0.62 -7.59
CA ILE A 152 18.61 -0.32 -8.65
C ILE A 152 17.31 0.16 -9.26
N CYS A 153 17.32 0.31 -10.59
CA CYS A 153 16.13 0.61 -11.38
C CYS A 153 15.49 -0.71 -11.80
N TYR A 154 14.26 -0.94 -11.35
CA TYR A 154 13.47 -2.10 -11.73
C TYR A 154 12.36 -1.70 -12.69
N GLU A 155 12.07 -2.58 -13.64
CA GLU A 155 10.92 -2.51 -14.53
C GLU A 155 9.77 -3.33 -13.93
N LEU A 156 8.57 -2.74 -13.84
CA LEU A 156 7.41 -3.39 -13.22
C LEU A 156 6.96 -4.65 -13.94
N TYR A 157 7.03 -4.65 -15.27
CA TYR A 157 6.50 -5.72 -16.11
C TYR A 157 7.56 -6.71 -16.58
N ASN A 158 8.80 -6.60 -16.10
CA ASN A 158 9.89 -7.46 -16.52
C ASN A 158 9.66 -8.92 -16.06
N PRO A 159 9.84 -9.92 -16.95
CA PRO A 159 9.63 -11.32 -16.62
C PRO A 159 10.65 -11.88 -15.62
N ARG A 160 11.81 -11.22 -15.42
CA ARG A 160 12.81 -11.64 -14.43
C ARG A 160 12.38 -11.33 -13.00
N VAL A 161 11.46 -10.40 -12.80
CA VAL A 161 10.95 -10.06 -11.47
C VAL A 161 10.02 -11.17 -11.00
N GLN A 162 10.39 -11.81 -9.89
CA GLN A 162 9.67 -12.95 -9.33
C GLN A 162 8.67 -12.52 -8.26
N ASN A 163 9.06 -11.56 -7.40
CA ASN A 163 8.21 -11.05 -6.33
C ASN A 163 8.50 -9.57 -6.05
N ILE A 164 7.46 -8.79 -5.81
CA ILE A 164 7.55 -7.43 -5.24
C ILE A 164 6.75 -7.46 -3.94
N GLU A 165 7.45 -7.36 -2.82
CA GLU A 165 6.86 -7.33 -1.49
C GLU A 165 6.92 -5.90 -0.93
N VAL A 166 5.81 -5.41 -0.41
CA VAL A 166 5.74 -4.11 0.28
C VAL A 166 6.01 -4.34 1.75
N LEU A 167 7.19 -3.92 2.22
CA LEU A 167 7.55 -4.04 3.63
C LEU A 167 6.90 -2.94 4.48
N LYS A 168 6.84 -1.72 3.93
CA LYS A 168 6.19 -0.59 4.60
C LYS A 168 5.52 0.30 3.56
N LEU A 169 4.20 0.37 3.62
CA LEU A 169 3.42 1.27 2.79
C LEU A 169 3.37 2.66 3.44
N GLU A 170 4.07 3.63 2.86
CA GLU A 170 4.01 5.03 3.29
C GLU A 170 4.17 5.97 2.08
N LYS A 171 3.59 7.16 2.20
CA LYS A 171 3.82 8.29 1.30
C LYS A 171 4.77 9.29 1.92
N ARG A 172 5.47 10.05 1.09
CA ARG A 172 6.21 11.26 1.50
C ARG A 172 5.49 12.51 1.03
N LEU A 173 6.01 13.67 1.44
CA LEU A 173 5.51 14.97 0.99
C LEU A 173 5.78 15.22 -0.49
N ASP A 174 6.84 14.61 -1.02
CA ASP A 174 7.29 14.78 -2.40
C ASP A 174 7.09 13.50 -3.20
N ASP A 175 6.71 13.64 -4.47
CA ASP A 175 6.58 12.52 -5.42
C ASP A 175 7.93 12.03 -5.95
N ASN A 176 9.03 12.74 -5.66
CA ASN A 176 10.36 12.39 -6.13
C ASN A 176 11.41 12.67 -5.05
N LEU A 177 12.04 11.60 -4.55
CA LEU A 177 13.02 11.61 -3.45
C LEU A 177 14.46 11.52 -3.94
N MET A 178 14.75 11.92 -5.18
CA MET A 178 16.10 11.92 -5.74
C MET A 178 17.11 12.75 -4.92
N TYR A 179 16.64 13.70 -4.11
CA TYR A 179 17.46 14.47 -3.18
C TYR A 179 18.08 13.62 -2.06
N LEU A 180 17.60 12.39 -1.82
CA LEU A 180 18.19 11.45 -0.87
C LEU A 180 19.64 11.05 -1.22
N ARG A 181 20.09 11.29 -2.46
CA ARG A 181 21.48 11.14 -2.88
C ARG A 181 22.42 12.11 -2.15
N ASP A 182 21.94 13.33 -1.92
CA ASP A 182 22.70 14.42 -1.28
C ASP A 182 22.36 14.57 0.21
N ALA A 183 21.44 13.76 0.72
CA ALA A 183 21.03 13.74 2.12
C ALA A 183 22.02 12.98 3.02
N LEU A 184 21.85 13.11 4.34
CA LEU A 184 22.55 12.25 5.29
C LEU A 184 22.18 10.77 5.06
N PRO A 185 23.13 9.83 5.23
CA PRO A 185 22.90 8.40 5.04
C PRO A 185 21.69 7.84 5.79
N GLU A 186 21.45 8.31 7.01
CA GLU A 186 20.38 7.84 7.90
C GLU A 186 18.98 7.85 7.28
N PHE A 187 18.71 8.76 6.34
CA PHE A 187 17.39 8.86 5.69
C PHE A 187 17.21 7.86 4.54
N SER A 188 18.29 7.23 4.07
CA SER A 188 18.29 6.24 2.99
C SER A 188 18.58 4.81 3.47
N THR A 189 19.16 4.65 4.66
CA THR A 189 19.49 3.34 5.22
C THR A 189 18.22 2.60 5.62
N VAL A 190 18.03 1.40 5.06
CA VAL A 190 16.94 0.49 5.39
C VAL A 190 17.54 -0.88 5.71
N ASP A 191 17.07 -1.49 6.79
CA ASP A 191 17.47 -2.84 7.17
C ASP A 191 17.01 -3.87 6.11
N PRO A 192 17.93 -4.63 5.48
CA PRO A 192 17.57 -5.68 4.53
C PRO A 192 16.70 -6.80 5.11
N GLU A 193 16.74 -7.01 6.43
CA GLU A 193 15.98 -8.06 7.13
C GLU A 193 14.67 -7.56 7.72
N MET A 194 14.28 -6.31 7.43
CA MET A 194 13.03 -5.72 7.88
C MET A 194 11.83 -6.61 7.51
N LYS A 195 10.99 -6.91 8.50
CA LYS A 195 9.73 -7.64 8.32
C LYS A 195 8.62 -6.72 7.80
N PRO A 196 7.67 -7.25 7.01
CA PRO A 196 6.55 -6.45 6.52
C PRO A 196 5.64 -5.99 7.66
N VAL A 197 5.36 -4.69 7.68
CA VAL A 197 4.40 -4.06 8.59
C VAL A 197 2.99 -4.29 8.02
N PRO A 198 2.07 -4.93 8.77
CA PRO A 198 0.72 -5.15 8.29
C PRO A 198 0.00 -3.81 8.12
N PHE A 199 -0.70 -3.64 7.00
CA PHE A 199 -1.61 -2.52 6.76
C PHE A 199 -2.98 -3.05 6.34
N SER A 200 -4.06 -2.34 6.69
CA SER A 200 -5.40 -2.67 6.23
C SER A 200 -5.65 -1.99 4.87
N PRO A 201 -6.26 -2.68 3.88
CA PRO A 201 -6.55 -2.07 2.57
C PRO A 201 -7.58 -0.94 2.60
N SER A 202 -8.40 -0.87 3.65
CA SER A 202 -9.46 0.13 3.79
C SER A 202 -8.98 1.46 4.35
N GLU A 203 -7.85 1.48 5.07
CA GLU A 203 -7.31 2.71 5.66
C GLU A 203 -6.61 3.59 4.61
N GLU A 204 -6.64 4.90 4.85
CA GLU A 204 -5.85 5.83 4.06
C GLU A 204 -4.35 5.60 4.26
N VAL A 205 -3.60 5.69 3.17
CA VAL A 205 -2.15 5.46 3.19
C VAL A 205 -1.47 6.56 4.02
N PRO A 206 -0.70 6.20 5.07
CA PRO A 206 -0.09 7.19 5.96
C PRO A 206 0.96 8.04 5.23
N VAL A 207 0.90 9.36 5.43
CA VAL A 207 1.87 10.32 4.88
C VAL A 207 2.92 10.67 5.94
N ASN A 208 4.15 10.27 5.69
CA ASN A 208 5.29 10.57 6.52
C ASN A 208 5.82 12.00 6.23
N LYS A 209 5.58 12.92 7.17
CA LYS A 209 5.95 14.35 7.06
C LYS A 209 7.39 14.66 7.52
N ARG A 210 8.22 13.63 7.79
CA ARG A 210 9.61 13.80 8.24
C ARG A 210 10.43 14.56 7.19
N LYS A 211 11.00 15.70 7.59
CA LYS A 211 11.93 16.47 6.76
C LYS A 211 13.34 15.90 6.83
N VAL A 212 14.06 16.00 5.72
CA VAL A 212 15.39 15.44 5.52
C VAL A 212 16.46 16.50 5.69
N LEU A 213 17.55 16.11 6.35
CA LEU A 213 18.76 16.94 6.49
C LEU A 213 19.73 16.63 5.34
N MET A 214 20.19 17.70 4.70
CA MET A 214 21.12 17.63 3.56
C MET A 214 22.58 17.64 4.04
N ARG A 215 23.47 17.04 3.25
CA ARG A 215 24.92 17.22 3.41
C ARG A 215 25.32 18.67 3.11
N PRO A 216 26.51 19.13 3.52
CA PRO A 216 27.05 20.38 3.02
C PRO A 216 27.20 20.33 1.48
N ARG A 217 27.13 21.49 0.84
CA ARG A 217 27.32 21.65 -0.60
C ARG A 217 28.75 21.21 -1.01
N PRO A 218 29.00 20.78 -2.26
CA PRO A 218 28.09 20.77 -3.41
C PRO A 218 27.11 19.57 -3.43
N TRP A 219 25.92 19.79 -3.99
CA TRP A 219 24.90 18.76 -4.23
C TRP A 219 24.84 18.38 -5.70
N SER A 220 24.25 17.22 -6.00
CA SER A 220 24.02 16.76 -7.36
C SER A 220 23.12 17.69 -8.18
N LYS A 221 22.15 18.35 -7.54
CA LYS A 221 21.26 19.34 -8.15
C LYS A 221 21.00 20.50 -7.21
N HIS A 222 20.57 21.62 -7.79
CA HIS A 222 20.07 22.78 -7.05
C HIS A 222 18.63 22.54 -6.56
N TRP A 223 18.49 21.69 -5.55
CA TRP A 223 17.20 21.32 -4.97
C TRP A 223 16.43 22.50 -4.39
N GLU A 224 17.12 23.60 -4.07
CA GLU A 224 16.52 24.84 -3.60
C GLU A 224 15.67 25.56 -4.67
N LEU A 225 15.78 25.19 -5.94
CA LEU A 225 15.07 25.90 -7.01
C LEU A 225 13.55 25.62 -6.97
N PRO A 226 12.69 26.65 -7.07
CA PRO A 226 11.23 26.51 -7.00
C PRO A 226 10.64 25.53 -8.02
N LYS A 227 11.32 25.35 -9.16
CA LYS A 227 10.91 24.39 -10.21
C LYS A 227 10.73 22.96 -9.72
N PHE A 228 11.45 22.56 -8.67
CA PHE A 228 11.36 21.20 -8.11
C PHE A 228 10.20 21.04 -7.13
N LYS A 229 9.65 22.14 -6.59
CA LYS A 229 8.53 22.14 -5.63
C LYS A 229 8.72 21.18 -4.44
N ILE A 230 9.94 21.08 -3.90
CA ILE A 230 10.28 20.15 -2.81
C ILE A 230 9.86 20.73 -1.46
N GLN A 231 9.11 19.95 -0.68
CA GLN A 231 8.66 20.25 0.68
C GLN A 231 9.39 19.42 1.75
N GLY A 232 9.97 18.28 1.36
CA GLY A 232 10.61 17.32 2.25
C GLY A 232 12.01 17.68 2.73
N ILE A 233 12.63 18.77 2.27
CA ILE A 233 13.97 19.20 2.70
C ILE A 233 13.87 20.28 3.79
N GLN A 234 14.68 20.16 4.84
CA GLN A 234 14.86 21.19 5.85
C GLN A 234 15.94 22.21 5.41
N PHE A 235 15.57 23.16 4.55
CA PHE A 235 16.50 24.17 4.03
C PHE A 235 17.10 25.10 5.08
N SER A 236 16.45 25.26 6.24
CA SER A 236 16.95 26.13 7.33
C SER A 236 18.30 25.69 7.90
N HIS A 237 18.66 24.40 7.77
CA HIS A 237 19.95 23.89 8.25
C HIS A 237 21.10 24.21 7.29
N CYS A 238 20.83 24.25 5.98
CA CYS A 238 21.85 24.39 4.94
C CYS A 238 21.86 25.73 4.23
N MET A 239 20.84 26.58 4.43
CA MET A 239 20.69 27.89 3.79
C MET A 239 20.17 28.93 4.76
N THR A 240 20.63 30.17 4.57
CA THR A 240 20.11 31.33 5.30
C THR A 240 18.79 31.82 4.69
N PRO A 241 17.88 32.44 5.49
CA PRO A 241 16.64 33.01 4.97
C PRO A 241 16.84 33.97 3.78
N LYS A 242 17.90 34.80 3.83
CA LYS A 242 18.25 35.72 2.73
C LYS A 242 18.58 34.99 1.42
N GLN A 243 19.24 33.84 1.50
CA GLN A 243 19.55 33.03 0.31
C GLN A 243 18.28 32.40 -0.27
N ILE A 244 17.38 31.92 0.59
CA ILE A 244 16.09 31.35 0.16
C ILE A 244 15.26 32.43 -0.54
N GLU A 245 15.16 33.62 0.06
CA GLU A 245 14.45 34.76 -0.53
C GLU A 245 15.06 35.18 -1.88
N PHE A 246 16.39 35.24 -1.97
CA PHE A 246 17.08 35.53 -3.22
C PHE A 246 16.74 34.51 -4.32
N VAL A 247 16.75 33.22 -4.00
CA VAL A 247 16.41 32.16 -4.95
C VAL A 247 14.95 32.28 -5.38
N GLN A 248 14.03 32.52 -4.46
CA GLN A 248 12.61 32.71 -4.75
C GLN A 248 12.38 33.94 -5.65
N LYS A 249 13.03 35.07 -5.36
CA LYS A 249 12.92 36.29 -6.16
C LYS A 249 13.50 36.13 -7.56
N LYS A 250 14.61 35.38 -7.70
CA LYS A 250 15.33 35.23 -8.97
C LYS A 250 14.73 34.16 -9.88
N TYR A 251 14.24 33.06 -9.32
CA TYR A 251 13.82 31.86 -10.07
C TYR A 251 12.37 31.46 -9.84
N GLY A 252 11.63 32.20 -9.00
CA GLY A 252 10.21 31.96 -8.77
C GLY A 252 9.39 32.26 -10.04
N GLU A 253 8.45 31.37 -10.33
CA GLU A 253 7.48 31.53 -11.42
C GLU A 253 6.05 31.45 -10.86
N PRO A 254 5.56 32.46 -10.10
CA PRO A 254 4.25 32.38 -9.44
C PRO A 254 3.08 32.15 -10.40
N TRP A 255 3.18 32.67 -11.63
CA TRP A 255 2.16 32.51 -12.67
C TRP A 255 1.96 31.05 -13.11
N ARG A 256 2.92 30.14 -12.89
CA ARG A 256 2.78 28.72 -13.27
C ARG A 256 1.72 27.97 -12.50
N GLU A 257 1.39 28.38 -11.28
CA GLU A 257 0.33 27.76 -10.49
C GLU A 257 -1.05 28.05 -11.08
N TYR A 258 -1.20 29.22 -11.71
CA TYR A 258 -2.45 29.68 -12.33
C TYR A 258 -2.54 29.35 -13.83
N ASP A 259 -1.59 28.60 -14.38
CA ASP A 259 -1.55 28.22 -15.80
C ASP A 259 -2.46 26.99 -16.05
N MET A 260 -3.76 27.26 -16.15
CA MET A 260 -4.80 26.23 -16.37
C MET A 260 -4.60 25.45 -17.68
N LEU A 261 -3.95 26.03 -18.70
CA LEU A 261 -3.73 25.34 -19.98
C LEU A 261 -2.71 24.20 -19.88
N LYS A 262 -1.82 24.28 -18.88
CA LYS A 262 -0.81 23.26 -18.60
C LYS A 262 -1.36 22.07 -17.84
N GLU A 263 -2.46 22.26 -17.10
CA GLU A 263 -3.11 21.19 -16.37
C GLU A 263 -3.54 20.06 -17.32
N TYR A 264 -3.45 18.82 -16.81
CA TYR A 264 -3.84 17.64 -17.55
C TYR A 264 -4.93 16.93 -16.75
N ASP A 265 -6.19 17.24 -17.08
CA ASP A 265 -7.34 16.61 -16.47
C ASP A 265 -7.48 15.16 -16.96
N THR A 266 -7.26 14.22 -16.04
CA THR A 266 -7.30 12.78 -16.28
C THR A 266 -8.52 12.12 -15.66
N SER A 267 -9.43 12.86 -15.03
CA SER A 267 -10.58 12.31 -14.28
C SER A 267 -11.40 11.29 -15.09
N LYS A 268 -11.91 11.70 -16.25
CA LYS A 268 -12.68 10.83 -17.16
C LYS A 268 -11.87 9.64 -17.66
N LEU A 269 -10.60 9.88 -18.00
CA LEU A 269 -9.71 8.82 -18.49
C LEU A 269 -9.44 7.79 -17.39
N GLU A 270 -9.26 8.21 -16.14
CA GLU A 270 -9.03 7.32 -15.00
C GLU A 270 -10.24 6.44 -14.72
N GLU A 271 -11.46 6.98 -14.80
CA GLU A 271 -12.70 6.22 -14.68
C GLU A 271 -12.82 5.16 -15.77
N GLU A 272 -12.65 5.55 -17.05
CA GLU A 272 -12.67 4.63 -18.20
C GLU A 272 -11.61 3.52 -18.07
N ILE A 273 -10.38 3.88 -17.70
CA ILE A 273 -9.28 2.93 -17.52
C ILE A 273 -9.60 1.97 -16.36
N LEU A 274 -10.16 2.46 -15.27
CA LEU A 274 -10.45 1.67 -14.09
C LEU A 274 -11.54 0.64 -14.37
N GLU A 275 -12.59 1.02 -15.10
CA GLU A 275 -13.61 0.09 -15.59
C GLU A 275 -13.02 -0.97 -16.52
N GLU A 276 -12.17 -0.58 -17.47
CA GLU A 276 -11.48 -1.51 -18.37
C GLU A 276 -10.61 -2.51 -17.60
N VAL A 277 -9.84 -2.04 -16.62
CA VAL A 277 -9.01 -2.90 -15.78
C VAL A 277 -9.85 -3.88 -14.97
N GLN A 278 -10.97 -3.45 -14.39
CA GLN A 278 -11.87 -4.32 -13.64
C GLN A 278 -12.55 -5.37 -14.53
N GLN A 279 -12.99 -4.99 -15.72
CA GLN A 279 -13.57 -5.91 -16.70
C GLN A 279 -12.54 -6.95 -17.18
N GLU A 280 -11.32 -6.53 -17.49
CA GLU A 280 -10.29 -7.46 -17.95
C GLU A 280 -9.75 -8.34 -16.81
N MET A 281 -9.69 -7.86 -15.57
CA MET A 281 -9.29 -8.68 -14.42
C MET A 281 -10.34 -9.70 -13.99
N SER A 282 -11.63 -9.46 -14.27
CA SER A 282 -12.72 -10.40 -13.96
C SER A 282 -12.90 -11.51 -15.00
N LYS A 283 -12.41 -11.30 -16.24
CA LYS A 283 -12.32 -12.33 -17.28
C LYS A 283 -11.26 -13.39 -16.98
#